data_AF-A0A8T4DRZ3-F1
#
_entry.id   AF-A0A8T4DRZ3-F1
#
_cell.length_a   1.000
_cell.length_b   1.000
_cell.length_c   1.000
_cell.angle_alpha   90.00
_cell.angle_beta   90.00
_cell.angle_gamma   90.00
#
_symmetry.space_group_name_H-M   'P 1'
#
loop_
_entity.id
_entity.type
_entity.pdbx_description
1 polymer ?
#
loop_
_entity_poly.entity_id
_entity_poly.type
_entity_poly.pdbx_seq_one_letter_code
_entity_poly.pdbx_strand_id
1 'polypeptide(L)'
;MTEYVLKCECGAKYLFEGKKEDLEKFMETPIWLCEAGRHVELGNKGDYLKIIEEREQPSKRAPVEPKKEDELTVPELQEKFGTSLEHEGFGIFKDPEGNTWDYRLGEKGERLYSKIV
;
A
#
# COMPACT_ATOMS: atom_id res chain seq x y z
N MET A 1 5.63 -12.00 19.59
CA MET A 1 4.80 -11.09 18.78
C MET A 1 4.19 -11.97 17.72
N THR A 2 2.87 -12.00 17.61
CA THR A 2 2.17 -12.96 16.75
C THR A 2 1.80 -12.26 15.44
N GLU A 3 1.97 -12.94 14.31
CA GLU A 3 1.48 -12.48 13.02
C GLU A 3 0.13 -13.15 12.73
N TYR A 4 -0.83 -12.36 12.30
CA TYR A 4 -2.16 -12.78 11.91
C TYR A 4 -2.33 -12.50 10.42
N VAL A 5 -2.66 -13.54 9.66
CA VAL A 5 -3.00 -13.40 8.24
C VAL A 5 -4.50 -13.17 8.14
N LEU A 6 -4.88 -11.98 7.69
CA LEU A 6 -6.28 -11.60 7.52
C LEU A 6 -6.63 -11.67 6.03
N LYS A 7 -7.82 -12.17 5.71
CA LYS A 7 -8.34 -12.22 4.34
C LYS A 7 -9.61 -11.40 4.23
N CYS A 8 -9.63 -10.46 3.30
CA CYS A 8 -10.82 -9.73 2.91
C CYS A 8 -11.72 -10.58 2.00
N GLU A 9 -13.02 -10.31 2.00
CA GLU A 9 -13.99 -10.97 1.12
C GLU A 9 -13.65 -10.84 -0.38
N CYS A 10 -13.03 -9.72 -0.79
CA CYS A 10 -12.54 -9.53 -2.16
C CYS A 10 -11.35 -10.44 -2.53
N GLY A 11 -10.79 -11.18 -1.56
CA GLY A 11 -9.66 -12.08 -1.74
C GLY A 11 -8.31 -11.49 -1.33
N ALA A 12 -8.23 -10.18 -1.06
CA ALA A 12 -7.02 -9.52 -0.57
C ALA A 12 -6.53 -10.12 0.76
N LYS A 13 -5.21 -10.23 0.92
CA LYS A 13 -4.57 -10.71 2.15
C LYS A 13 -3.82 -9.56 2.83
N TYR A 14 -3.89 -9.53 4.15
CA TYR A 14 -3.23 -8.58 5.03
C TYR A 14 -2.43 -9.32 6.09
N LEU A 15 -1.34 -8.70 6.53
CA LEU A 15 -0.55 -9.17 7.67
C LEU A 15 -0.71 -8.17 8.81
N PHE A 16 -1.12 -8.65 9.97
CA PHE A 16 -1.15 -7.88 11.21
C PHE A 16 -0.16 -8.50 12.19
N GLU A 17 0.83 -7.75 12.64
CA GLU A 17 1.80 -8.20 13.65
C GLU A 17 1.53 -7.48 14.97
N GLY A 18 1.24 -8.21 16.05
CA GLY A 18 0.91 -7.58 17.33
C GLY A 18 0.47 -8.54 18.42
N LYS A 19 -0.09 -8.00 19.51
CA LYS A 19 -0.82 -8.78 20.51
C LYS A 19 -2.26 -8.98 20.05
N LYS A 20 -2.94 -9.97 20.63
CA LYS A 20 -4.35 -10.26 20.34
C LYS A 20 -5.25 -9.05 20.63
N GLU A 21 -5.02 -8.35 21.74
CA GLU A 21 -5.77 -7.15 22.11
C GLU A 21 -5.62 -6.01 21.07
N ASP A 22 -4.44 -5.90 20.44
CA ASP A 22 -4.20 -4.90 19.39
C ASP A 22 -4.91 -5.30 18.09
N LEU A 23 -4.98 -6.60 17.80
CA LEU A 23 -5.75 -7.13 16.67
C LEU A 23 -7.24 -6.84 16.84
N GLU A 24 -7.80 -7.08 18.03
CA GLU A 24 -9.22 -6.83 18.30
C GLU A 24 -9.56 -5.35 18.05
N LYS A 25 -8.77 -4.42 18.57
CA LYS A 25 -8.92 -2.98 18.29
C LYS A 25 -8.79 -2.65 16.81
N PHE A 26 -7.85 -3.29 16.11
CA PHE A 26 -7.71 -3.13 14.66
C PHE A 26 -8.98 -3.58 13.93
N MET A 27 -9.57 -4.71 14.31
CA MET A 27 -10.79 -5.25 13.71
C MET A 27 -12.02 -4.39 14.00
N GLU A 28 -12.05 -3.67 15.12
CA GLU A 28 -13.13 -2.73 15.47
C GLU A 28 -13.02 -1.36 14.81
N THR A 29 -11.98 -1.10 14.00
CA THR A 29 -11.82 0.21 13.35
C THR A 29 -12.92 0.43 12.31
N PRO A 30 -13.74 1.49 12.44
CA PRO A 30 -14.82 1.80 11.50
C PRO A 30 -14.29 2.54 10.27
N ILE A 31 -14.84 2.23 9.10
CA ILE A 31 -14.51 2.82 7.79
C ILE A 31 -13.06 2.53 7.41
N TRP A 32 -12.87 1.72 6.37
CA TRP A 32 -11.53 1.36 5.93
C TRP A 32 -11.44 1.15 4.43
N LEU A 33 -10.25 1.43 3.89
CA LEU A 33 -9.91 1.18 2.50
C LEU A 33 -9.18 -0.16 2.39
N CYS A 34 -9.71 -1.06 1.57
CA CYS A 34 -8.99 -2.25 1.17
C CYS A 34 -7.89 -1.85 0.17
N GLU A 35 -6.66 -1.64 0.64
CA GLU A 35 -5.55 -1.17 -0.20
C GLU A 35 -5.25 -2.08 -1.41
N ALA A 36 -5.40 -3.40 -1.24
CA ALA A 36 -5.13 -4.38 -2.29
C ALA A 36 -6.33 -4.62 -3.23
N GLY A 37 -7.57 -4.45 -2.74
CA GLY A 37 -8.80 -4.61 -3.53
C GLY A 37 -9.35 -3.30 -4.12
N ARG A 38 -8.80 -2.15 -3.71
CA ARG A 38 -9.21 -0.80 -4.13
C ARG A 38 -10.70 -0.49 -3.93
N HIS A 39 -11.30 -0.95 -2.83
CA HIS A 39 -12.68 -0.60 -2.44
C HIS A 39 -12.74 -0.06 -1.00
N VAL A 40 -13.70 0.84 -0.78
CA VAL A 40 -13.99 1.43 0.53
C VAL A 40 -15.17 0.68 1.13
N GLU A 41 -15.01 0.16 2.34
CA GLU A 41 -16.09 -0.48 3.07
C GLU A 41 -16.55 0.41 4.23
N LEU A 42 -17.86 0.62 4.31
CA LEU A 42 -18.51 1.27 5.45
C LEU A 42 -18.85 0.18 6.48
N GLY A 43 -18.23 0.24 7.66
CA GLY A 43 -18.40 -0.76 8.71
C GLY A 43 -17.08 -1.08 9.40
N ASN A 44 -17.11 -2.01 10.36
CA ASN A 44 -15.90 -2.41 11.08
C ASN A 44 -15.07 -3.35 10.20
N LYS A 45 -13.74 -3.25 10.30
CA LYS A 45 -12.84 -4.18 9.57
C LYS A 45 -13.17 -5.65 9.81
N GLY A 46 -13.58 -6.01 11.03
CA GLY A 46 -13.95 -7.37 11.40
C GLY A 46 -15.17 -7.93 10.68
N ASP A 47 -16.02 -7.08 10.10
CA ASP A 47 -17.13 -7.54 9.27
C ASP A 47 -16.63 -8.08 7.92
N TYR A 48 -15.49 -7.57 7.43
CA TYR A 48 -14.95 -7.84 6.10
C TYR A 48 -13.66 -8.66 6.10
N LEU A 49 -12.92 -8.67 7.21
CA LEU A 49 -11.67 -9.39 7.38
C LEU A 49 -11.87 -10.65 8.20
N LYS A 50 -11.30 -11.76 7.75
CA LYS A 50 -11.28 -13.03 8.51
C LYS A 50 -9.85 -13.44 8.80
N ILE A 51 -9.56 -13.82 10.05
CA ILE A 51 -8.29 -14.46 10.40
C ILE A 51 -8.28 -15.84 9.74
N ILE A 52 -7.33 -16.06 8.83
CA ILE A 52 -7.17 -17.35 8.14
C ILE A 52 -5.94 -18.11 8.62
N GLU A 53 -5.03 -17.45 9.34
CA GLU A 53 -3.82 -18.06 9.86
C GLU A 53 -3.26 -17.23 11.04
N GLU A 54 -2.75 -17.91 12.06
CA GLU A 54 -2.04 -17.33 13.20
C GLU A 54 -0.63 -17.93 13.25
N ARG A 55 0.39 -17.08 13.34
CA ARG A 55 1.81 -17.48 13.27
C ARG A 55 2.57 -16.93 14.46
N GLU A 56 3.15 -17.82 15.25
CA GLU A 56 4.01 -17.44 16.38
C GLU A 56 5.36 -16.86 15.93
N GLN A 57 5.81 -17.25 14.73
CA GLN A 57 6.97 -16.67 14.06
C GLN A 57 6.47 -15.77 12.92
N PRO A 58 6.65 -14.44 12.99
CA PRO A 58 6.25 -13.55 11.92
C PRO A 58 7.00 -13.89 10.64
N SER A 59 6.36 -13.68 9.51
CA SER A 59 7.01 -13.83 8.21
C SER A 59 8.20 -12.88 8.16
N LYS A 60 9.32 -13.33 7.58
CA LYS A 60 10.33 -12.37 7.18
C LYS A 60 9.67 -11.43 6.17
N ARG A 61 9.47 -10.17 6.55
CA ARG A 61 9.04 -9.14 5.60
C ARG A 61 9.99 -9.22 4.40
N ALA A 62 9.43 -9.19 3.20
CA ALA A 62 10.25 -9.02 2.03
C ALA A 62 11.14 -7.79 2.28
N PRO A 63 12.46 -7.89 2.08
CA PRO A 63 13.33 -6.74 2.24
C PRO A 63 12.79 -5.63 1.35
N VAL A 64 12.53 -4.46 1.93
CA VAL A 64 12.10 -3.32 1.13
C VAL A 64 13.25 -2.95 0.23
N GLU A 65 13.00 -2.94 -1.08
CA GLU A 65 14.04 -2.54 -2.03
C GLU A 65 14.37 -1.07 -1.79
N PRO A 66 15.67 -0.73 -1.65
CA PRO A 66 16.09 0.67 -1.56
C PRO A 66 15.62 1.44 -2.80
N LYS A 67 15.53 2.78 -2.68
CA LYS A 67 15.24 3.64 -3.83
C LYS A 67 16.27 3.37 -4.94
N LYS A 68 15.79 3.10 -6.15
CA LYS A 68 16.61 2.93 -7.35
C LYS A 68 17.02 4.30 -7.90
N GLU A 69 18.12 4.37 -8.63
CA GLU A 69 18.65 5.64 -9.17
C GLU A 69 17.68 6.32 -10.15
N ASP A 70 16.86 5.54 -10.86
CA ASP A 70 15.86 5.99 -11.82
C ASP A 70 14.49 6.29 -11.18
N GLU A 71 14.33 6.03 -9.88
CA GLU A 71 13.11 6.33 -9.16
C GLU A 71 13.07 7.77 -8.68
N LEU A 72 11.90 8.40 -8.78
CA LEU A 72 11.67 9.76 -8.35
C LEU A 72 10.57 9.83 -7.31
N THR A 73 10.73 10.67 -6.30
CA THR A 73 9.64 11.06 -5.39
C THR A 73 8.69 12.05 -6.08
N VAL A 74 7.51 12.28 -5.49
CA VAL A 74 6.57 13.30 -6.01
C VAL A 74 7.24 14.68 -6.15
N PRO A 75 7.99 15.20 -5.14
CA PRO A 75 8.70 16.47 -5.29
C PRO A 75 9.73 16.46 -6.43
N GLU A 76 10.49 15.38 -6.61
CA GLU A 76 11.49 15.28 -7.70
C GLU A 76 10.83 15.24 -9.08
N LEU A 77 9.69 14.54 -9.22
CA LEU A 77 8.89 14.56 -10.45
C LEU A 77 8.35 15.95 -10.75
N GLN A 78 7.85 16.66 -9.73
CA GLN A 78 7.36 18.03 -9.87
C GLN A 78 8.48 19.01 -10.17
N GLU A 79 9.69 18.82 -9.63
CA GLU A 79 10.86 19.62 -9.96
C GLU A 79 11.27 19.42 -11.43
N LYS A 80 11.21 18.16 -11.92
CA LYS A 80 11.61 17.80 -13.28
C LYS A 80 10.64 18.27 -14.35
N PHE A 81 9.33 18.10 -14.13
CA PHE A 81 8.30 18.32 -15.15
C PHE A 81 7.39 19.52 -14.86
N GLY A 82 7.42 20.04 -13.62
CA GLY A 82 6.62 21.19 -13.21
C GLY A 82 5.13 20.96 -13.39
N THR A 83 4.47 21.99 -13.92
CA THR A 83 3.04 21.99 -14.25
C THR A 83 2.68 21.15 -15.46
N SER A 84 3.67 20.64 -16.19
CA SER A 84 3.46 19.83 -17.40
C SER A 84 3.29 18.34 -17.08
N LEU A 85 3.42 17.95 -15.81
CA LEU A 85 3.14 16.61 -15.32
C LEU A 85 1.62 16.45 -15.13
N GLU A 86 1.02 15.52 -15.88
CA GLU A 86 -0.41 15.24 -15.81
C GLU A 86 -0.69 14.07 -14.85
N HIS A 87 -1.77 14.14 -14.07
CA HIS A 87 -2.17 13.06 -13.16
C HIS A 87 -3.28 12.21 -13.80
N GLU A 88 -2.99 10.95 -14.11
CA GLU A 88 -3.90 10.03 -14.81
C GLU A 88 -4.78 9.18 -13.85
N GLY A 89 -4.75 9.48 -12.55
CA GLY A 89 -5.54 8.78 -11.53
C GLY A 89 -4.80 7.63 -10.87
N PHE A 90 -5.32 7.14 -9.74
CA PHE A 90 -4.68 6.11 -8.89
C PHE A 90 -3.22 6.40 -8.51
N GLY A 91 -2.80 7.67 -8.49
CA GLY A 91 -1.42 8.03 -8.21
C GLY A 91 -0.45 7.77 -9.37
N ILE A 92 -0.93 7.66 -10.61
CA ILE A 92 -0.11 7.55 -11.82
C ILE A 92 0.07 8.95 -12.44
N PHE A 93 1.27 9.23 -12.95
CA PHE A 93 1.57 10.47 -13.68
C PHE A 93 1.97 10.21 -15.13
N LYS A 94 1.77 11.22 -15.98
CA LYS A 94 2.23 11.26 -17.36
C LYS A 94 3.08 12.50 -17.60
N ASP A 95 4.24 12.30 -18.19
CA ASP A 95 5.14 13.40 -18.53
C ASP A 95 4.85 13.97 -19.94
N PRO A 96 5.42 15.16 -20.28
CA PRO A 96 5.18 15.81 -21.58
C PRO A 96 5.69 15.03 -22.80
N GLU A 97 6.62 14.10 -22.58
CA GLU A 97 7.15 13.22 -23.62
C GLU A 97 6.23 12.01 -23.85
N GLY A 98 5.14 11.91 -23.08
CA GLY A 98 4.13 10.88 -23.17
C GLY A 98 4.42 9.65 -22.32
N ASN A 99 5.47 9.65 -21.49
CA ASN A 99 5.80 8.49 -20.67
C ASN A 99 4.94 8.44 -19.40
N THR A 100 4.53 7.23 -19.03
CA THR A 100 3.80 6.99 -17.79
C THR A 100 4.74 6.66 -16.63
N TRP A 101 4.40 7.15 -15.44
CA TRP A 101 5.09 6.97 -14.18
C TRP A 101 4.14 6.38 -13.14
N ASP A 102 4.43 5.16 -12.68
CA ASP A 102 3.68 4.51 -11.59
C ASP A 102 4.58 4.36 -10.37
N TYR A 103 3.95 4.27 -9.20
CA TYR A 103 4.65 4.27 -7.94
C TYR A 103 4.64 2.92 -7.25
N ARG A 104 5.72 2.65 -6.52
CA ARG A 104 5.73 1.72 -5.39
C ARG A 104 5.90 2.49 -4.09
N LEU A 105 5.66 1.81 -2.97
CA LEU A 105 5.98 2.35 -1.65
C LEU A 105 7.45 2.03 -1.30
N GLY A 106 8.19 3.06 -0.90
CA GLY A 106 9.52 2.97 -0.33
C GLY A 106 9.50 2.56 1.15
N GLU A 107 10.69 2.42 1.74
CA GLU A 107 10.87 1.93 3.11
C GLU A 107 10.19 2.81 4.17
N LYS A 108 10.09 4.12 3.93
CA LYS A 108 9.45 5.06 4.86
C LYS A 108 8.01 5.37 4.45
N GLY A 109 7.43 4.59 3.53
CA GLY A 109 6.09 4.79 3.00
C GLY A 109 5.99 5.91 1.96
N GLU A 110 7.11 6.47 1.50
CA GLU A 110 7.14 7.42 0.40
C GLU A 110 6.77 6.76 -0.93
N ARG A 111 6.16 7.51 -1.84
CA ARG A 111 5.88 7.04 -3.20
C ARG A 111 7.11 7.23 -4.08
N LEU A 112 7.64 6.13 -4.60
CA LEU A 112 8.79 6.09 -5.50
C LEU A 112 8.30 5.73 -6.91
N TYR A 113 8.40 6.67 -7.84
CA TYR A 113 7.90 6.56 -9.19
C TYR A 113 8.96 6.08 -10.16
N SER A 114 8.63 5.07 -10.94
CA SER A 114 9.44 4.58 -12.05
C SER A 114 8.73 4.83 -13.37
N LYS A 115 9.51 5.12 -14.41
CA LYS A 115 9.01 5.22 -15.79
C LYS A 115 8.67 3.83 -16.32
N ILE A 116 7.45 3.63 -16.85
CA ILE A 116 6.95 2.33 -17.30
C ILE A 116 6.73 2.22 -18.82
N VAL A 117 7.06 3.29 -19.56
CA VAL A 117 6.81 3.48 -21.01
C VAL A 117 5.41 3.97 -21.32
#